data_AF-N6VFP0-F1
#
_entry.id   AF-N6VFP0-F1
#
_cell.length_a   1.000
_cell.length_b   1.000
_cell.length_c   1.000
_cell.angle_alpha   90.00
_cell.angle_beta   90.00
_cell.angle_gamma   90.00
#
_symmetry.space_group_name_H-M   'P 1'
#
loop_
_entity.id
_entity.type
_entity.pdbx_description
1 polymer ?
#
loop_
_entity_poly.entity_id
_entity_poly.type
_entity_poly.pdbx_seq_one_letter_code
_entity_poly.pdbx_strand_id
1 'polypeptide(L)'
;MALFPFSIADIDDPEHIRLVLYASGRMGHAPLNSLLKNMQQEMRREDKKNTQITTQLLQRVAALEEQLTTILQDNGSRRTTSKA
;
A
#
# COMPACT_ATOMS: atom_id res chain seq x y z
N MET A 1 29.76 -28.93 -22.30
CA MET A 1 29.31 -28.32 -21.03
C MET A 1 28.82 -26.93 -21.37
N ALA A 2 27.54 -26.62 -21.12
CA ALA A 2 27.04 -25.26 -21.30
C ALA A 2 27.57 -24.40 -20.15
N LEU A 3 28.44 -23.45 -20.46
CA LEU A 3 28.80 -22.38 -19.52
C LEU A 3 27.53 -21.53 -19.33
N PHE A 4 26.83 -21.74 -18.22
CA PHE A 4 25.90 -20.73 -17.73
C PHE A 4 26.77 -19.58 -17.23
N PRO A 5 26.83 -18.42 -17.90
CA PRO A 5 27.96 -17.52 -17.72
C PRO A 5 27.93 -16.72 -16.41
N PHE A 6 26.93 -16.96 -15.54
CA PHE A 6 26.74 -16.19 -14.30
C PHE A 6 25.99 -17.06 -13.29
N SER A 7 26.72 -17.77 -12.43
CA SER A 7 26.15 -18.25 -11.17
C SER A 7 26.17 -17.07 -10.19
N ILE A 8 25.01 -16.71 -9.63
CA ILE A 8 24.93 -15.65 -8.60
C ILE A 8 25.78 -16.03 -7.37
N ALA A 9 26.03 -17.32 -7.15
CA ALA A 9 26.84 -17.82 -6.05
C ALA A 9 28.34 -17.46 -6.16
N ASP A 10 28.84 -17.10 -7.34
CA ASP A 10 30.24 -16.70 -7.58
C ASP A 10 30.42 -15.17 -7.57
N ILE A 11 29.38 -14.42 -7.15
CA ILE A 11 29.42 -12.95 -7.08
C ILE A 11 29.78 -12.55 -5.65
N ASP A 12 31.06 -12.25 -5.43
CA ASP A 12 31.59 -11.87 -4.11
C ASP A 12 31.07 -10.50 -3.63
N ASP A 13 30.66 -9.62 -4.54
CA ASP A 13 30.07 -8.31 -4.22
C ASP A 13 28.74 -8.09 -4.97
N PRO A 14 27.59 -8.15 -4.27
CA PRO A 14 26.27 -7.99 -4.87
C PRO A 14 26.02 -6.59 -5.47
N GLU A 15 26.83 -5.57 -5.15
CA GLU A 15 26.77 -4.26 -5.82
C GLU A 15 27.17 -4.33 -7.31
N HIS A 16 27.83 -5.41 -7.74
CA HIS A 16 28.20 -5.64 -9.14
C HIS A 16 27.08 -6.26 -9.97
N ILE A 17 25.97 -6.68 -9.35
CA ILE A 17 24.82 -7.21 -10.08
C ILE A 17 24.08 -6.06 -10.75
N ARG A 18 24.12 -6.04 -12.08
CA ARG A 18 23.35 -5.09 -12.90
C ARG A 18 22.15 -5.79 -13.50
N LEU A 19 20.98 -5.20 -13.29
CA LEU A 19 19.76 -5.61 -13.96
C LEU A 19 19.65 -4.87 -15.29
N VAL A 20 19.21 -5.59 -16.32
CA VAL A 20 18.82 -5.02 -17.61
C VAL A 20 17.30 -5.01 -17.66
N LEU A 21 16.70 -3.84 -17.73
CA LEU A 21 15.26 -3.64 -17.81
C LEU A 21 14.89 -3.29 -19.24
N TYR A 22 14.03 -4.10 -19.85
CA TYR A 22 13.45 -3.84 -21.15
C TYR A 22 11.97 -3.54 -21.00
N ALA A 23 11.56 -2.32 -21.35
CA ALA A 23 10.17 -1.92 -21.34
C ALA A 23 9.91 -0.94 -22.49
N SER A 24 8.78 -1.13 -23.19
CA SER A 24 8.32 -0.22 -24.26
C SER A 24 9.38 0.08 -25.33
N GLY A 25 10.15 -0.94 -25.73
CA GLY A 25 11.21 -0.80 -26.74
C GLY A 25 12.46 -0.04 -26.27
N ARG A 26 12.56 0.30 -24.98
CA ARG A 26 13.73 0.94 -24.38
C ARG A 26 14.43 -0.05 -23.44
N MET A 27 15.75 0.04 -23.40
CA MET A 27 16.60 -0.74 -22.50
C MET A 27 17.29 0.20 -21.52
N GLY A 28 17.24 -0.15 -20.24
CA GLY A 28 17.97 0.54 -19.18
C GLY A 28 18.78 -0.45 -18.34
N HIS A 29 19.86 0.04 -17.75
CA HIS A 29 20.68 -0.71 -16.80
C HIS A 29 20.68 -0.02 -15.44
N ALA A 30 20.48 -0.78 -14.38
CA ALA A 30 20.58 -0.27 -13.02
C ALA A 30 21.21 -1.30 -12.08
N PRO A 31 21.97 -0.86 -11.06
CA PRO A 31 22.42 -1.75 -9.99
C PRO A 31 21.23 -2.35 -9.26
N LEU A 32 21.28 -3.65 -8.97
CA LEU A 32 20.23 -4.38 -8.26
C LEU A 32 19.91 -3.71 -6.92
N ASN A 33 20.93 -3.38 -6.12
CA ASN A 33 20.75 -2.83 -4.78
C ASN A 33 20.08 -1.46 -4.80
N SER A 34 20.36 -0.63 -5.80
CA SER A 34 19.66 0.65 -5.98
C SER A 34 18.19 0.47 -6.29
N LEU A 35 17.84 -0.51 -7.14
CA LEU A 35 16.46 -0.85 -7.44
C LEU A 35 15.73 -1.39 -6.21
N LEU A 36 16.35 -2.30 -5.47
CA LEU A 36 15.76 -2.87 -4.24
C LEU A 36 15.52 -1.80 -3.17
N LYS A 37 16.49 -0.89 -2.96
CA LYS A 37 16.33 0.24 -2.03
C LYS A 37 15.17 1.15 -2.44
N ASN A 38 15.06 1.45 -3.73
CA ASN A 38 13.98 2.28 -4.25
C ASN A 38 12.62 1.59 -4.08
N MET A 39 12.52 0.31 -4.46
CA MET A 39 11.29 -0.49 -4.27
C MET A 39 10.87 -0.53 -2.80
N GLN A 40 11.82 -0.76 -1.89
CA GLN A 40 11.52 -0.77 -0.45
C GLN A 40 11.01 0.61 0.03
N GLN A 41 11.59 1.70 -0.48
CA GLN A 41 11.15 3.05 -0.14
C GLN A 41 9.73 3.33 -0.65
N GLU A 42 9.42 2.95 -1.89
CA GLU A 42 8.08 3.09 -2.47
C GLU A 42 7.05 2.26 -1.71
N MET A 43 7.37 0.99 -1.38
CA MET A 43 6.49 0.15 -0.56
C MET A 43 6.16 0.82 0.79
N ARG A 44 7.15 1.39 1.48
CA ARG A 44 6.92 2.11 2.75
C ARG A 44 6.06 3.36 2.57
N ARG A 45 6.23 4.09 1.46
CA ARG A 45 5.40 5.28 1.14
C ARG A 45 3.96 4.88 0.88
N GLU A 46 3.74 3.82 0.11
CA GLU A 46 2.42 3.30 -0.20
C GLU A 46 1.72 2.75 1.04
N ASP A 47 2.43 2.00 1.88
CA ASP A 47 1.91 1.47 3.15
C ASP A 47 1.46 2.60 4.09
N LYS A 48 2.28 3.66 4.22
CA LYS A 48 1.93 4.85 5.00
C LYS A 48 0.68 5.54 4.46
N LYS A 49 0.59 5.70 3.12
CA LYS A 49 -0.57 6.31 2.46
C LYS A 49 -1.83 5.47 2.69
N ASN A 50 -1.74 4.16 2.52
CA ASN A 50 -2.86 3.24 2.70
C ASN A 50 -3.34 3.24 4.15
N THR A 51 -2.42 3.21 5.12
CA THR A 51 -2.75 3.34 6.55
C THR A 51 -3.51 4.62 6.83
N GLN A 52 -3.02 5.77 6.33
CA GLN A 52 -3.68 7.06 6.52
C GLN A 52 -5.09 7.08 5.93
N ILE A 53 -5.27 6.58 4.70
CA ILE A 53 -6.57 6.51 4.03
C ILE A 53 -7.53 5.62 4.82
N THR A 54 -7.08 4.43 5.23
CA THR A 54 -7.89 3.50 6.02
C THR A 54 -8.32 4.11 7.36
N THR A 55 -7.42 4.79 8.07
CA THR A 55 -7.78 5.49 9.31
C THR A 55 -8.85 6.57 9.08
N GLN A 56 -8.71 7.38 8.03
CA GLN A 56 -9.70 8.41 7.69
C GLN A 56 -11.05 7.81 7.32
N LEU A 57 -11.07 6.71 6.59
CA LEU A 57 -12.30 6.00 6.24
C LEU A 57 -12.98 5.45 7.49
N LEU A 58 -12.24 4.81 8.40
CA LEU A 58 -12.78 4.30 9.67
C LEU A 58 -13.40 5.42 10.52
N GLN A 59 -12.74 6.57 10.63
CA GLN A 59 -13.27 7.73 11.34
C GLN A 59 -14.59 8.24 10.72
N ARG A 60 -14.66 8.30 9.39
CA ARG A 60 -15.88 8.73 8.69
C ARG A 60 -17.03 7.73 8.87
N VAL A 61 -16.74 6.43 8.83
CA VAL A 61 -17.74 5.38 9.08
C VAL A 61 -18.27 5.48 10.50
N ALA A 62 -17.38 5.60 11.51
CA ALA A 62 -17.80 5.75 12.91
C ALA A 62 -18.69 6.98 13.13
N ALA A 63 -18.35 8.12 12.53
CA ALA A 63 -19.16 9.33 12.63
C ALA A 63 -20.55 9.15 11.99
N LEU A 64 -20.64 8.44 10.86
CA LEU A 64 -21.92 8.12 10.22
C LEU A 64 -22.76 7.15 11.05
N GLU A 65 -22.13 6.16 11.69
CA GLU A 65 -22.81 5.22 12.60
C GLU A 65 -23.38 5.95 13.83
N GLU A 66 -22.64 6.91 14.40
CA GLU A 66 -23.12 7.74 15.51
C GLU A 66 -24.30 8.63 15.10
N GLN A 67 -24.20 9.28 13.93
CA GLN A 67 -25.28 10.09 13.37
C GLN A 67 -26.54 9.24 13.12
N LEU A 68 -26.39 8.06 12.54
CA LEU A 68 -27.51 7.13 12.31
C LEU A 68 -28.16 6.71 13.62
N THR A 69 -27.35 6.35 14.62
CA THR A 69 -27.86 5.96 15.95
C THR A 69 -28.65 7.10 16.61
N THR A 70 -28.14 8.33 16.53
CA THR A 70 -28.82 9.52 17.06
C THR A 70 -30.17 9.75 16.36
N ILE A 71 -30.21 9.62 15.04
CA ILE A 71 -31.44 9.74 14.25
C ILE A 71 -32.46 8.67 14.65
N LEU A 72 -32.02 7.41 14.84
CA LEU A 72 -32.90 6.32 15.26
C LEU A 72 -33.48 6.56 16.67
N GLN A 73 -32.68 7.07 17.60
CA GLN A 73 -33.14 7.41 18.96
C GLN A 73 -34.15 8.56 18.97
N ASP A 74 -33.90 9.65 18.23
CA ASP A 74 -34.83 10.79 18.13
C ASP A 74 -36.17 10.35 17.51
N ASN A 75 -36.15 9.54 16.45
CA ASN A 75 -37.37 9.02 15.84
C ASN A 75 -38.13 8.02 16.74
N GLY A 76 -37.42 7.21 17.54
CA GLY A 76 -38.02 6.34 18.54
C GLY A 76 -38.74 7.13 19.64
N SER A 77 -38.09 8.19 20.14
CA SER A 77 -38.62 9.06 21.20
C SER A 77 -39.87 9.87 20.75
N ARG A 78 -39.88 10.37 19.50
CA ARG A 78 -41.06 11.06 18.93
C ARG A 78 -42.28 10.16 18.77
N ARG A 79 -42.10 8.85 18.55
CA ARG A 79 -43.22 7.89 18.49
C ARG A 79 -43.84 7.61 19.86
N THR A 80 -43.09 7.72 20.94
CA THR A 80 -43.60 7.50 22.30
C THR A 80 -44.35 8.70 22.86
N THR A 81 -44.00 9.93 22.47
CA THR A 81 -44.69 11.15 22.93
C THR A 81 -45.98 11.44 22.15
N SER A 82 -46.13 10.95 20.91
CA SER A 82 -47.36 11.13 20.11
C SER A 82 -48.54 10.23 20.52
N LYS A 83 -48.34 9.30 21.47
CA LYS A 83 -49.37 8.35 21.95
C LYS A 83 -49.92 8.68 23.35
N ALA A 84 -49.49 9.79 23.95
CA ALA A 84 -49.96 10.27 25.25
C ALA A 84 -50.99 11.39 25.09
#